data_AF-A0A420TCQ8-F1
#
_entry.id   AF-A0A420TCQ8-F1
#
_cell.length_a   1.000
_cell.length_b   1.000
_cell.length_c   1.000
_cell.angle_alpha   90.00
_cell.angle_beta   90.00
_cell.angle_gamma   90.00
#
_symmetry.space_group_name_H-M   'P 1'
#
loop_
_entity.id
_entity.type
_entity.pdbx_description
1 polymer ?
#
loop_
_entity_poly.entity_id
_entity_poly.type
_entity_poly.pdbx_seq_one_letter_code
_entity_poly.pdbx_strand_id
1 'polypeptide(L)'
;MDGSPTLKARRKHQNWTQVRFVRPRYFKTRESFQKGRDESNRFNVFRRPDDDQNQWPYMDGDAVVGILRTKVSIWISRDDSLGSGATGMSSNANFHQELIIDGCDRHSTSRPTVKEGFPLWHGYQNWAPIPGMHETASPPSGAPRISLFEDFIYWMSKYPWPPSLAETTYLQNLRIIMQPILYLTCAEWLIICQYIKSRLGQIEWELSNPGEFYKDTQIIDKSLERLHTWRRHIPFYREILIETLRSDGPSPVDSRHSIPAATMIFAEDVTPDIEEVIVQMSELQERTDRLTAMVVAAISIADSHRSLEESSNVARLTWLATIFIPLSFITGLFSMQEDIGKLRVTFGWYFTCAIPVTVMTLSVVIIAKYQLGRKGGLNKKTSA
;
A
#
# COMPACT_ATOMS: atom_id res chain seq x y z
N MET A 1 6.29 12.71 11.06
CA MET A 1 6.01 12.87 12.50
C MET A 1 4.53 12.65 12.70
N ASP A 2 4.15 11.49 13.22
CA ASP A 2 2.76 11.20 13.58
C ASP A 2 2.43 12.01 14.84
N GLY A 3 1.41 12.87 14.79
CA GLY A 3 1.13 13.81 15.87
C GLY A 3 0.88 13.10 17.19
N SER A 4 1.44 13.65 18.28
CA SER A 4 1.44 13.06 19.63
C SER A 4 0.06 12.55 20.04
N PRO A 5 -0.04 11.37 20.67
CA PRO A 5 -1.31 10.81 21.11
C PRO A 5 -1.99 11.79 22.08
N THR A 6 -3.19 12.26 21.72
CA THR A 6 -3.97 13.20 22.53
C THR A 6 -4.95 12.44 23.41
N LEU A 7 -4.93 12.70 24.72
CA LEU A 7 -5.94 12.17 25.64
C LEU A 7 -7.34 12.67 25.26
N LYS A 8 -8.33 11.77 25.26
CA LYS A 8 -9.75 12.12 25.02
C LYS A 8 -10.25 13.22 25.97
N ALA A 9 -9.77 13.22 27.22
CA ALA A 9 -10.09 14.26 28.20
C ALA A 9 -9.54 15.64 27.82
N ARG A 10 -8.35 15.70 27.21
CA ARG A 10 -7.74 16.95 26.74
C ARG A 10 -8.42 17.45 25.47
N ARG A 11 -8.89 16.55 24.60
CA ARG A 11 -9.61 16.89 23.36
C ARG A 11 -10.85 17.75 23.60
N LYS A 12 -11.59 17.50 24.70
CA LYS A 12 -12.76 18.31 25.09
C LYS A 12 -12.46 19.78 25.37
N HIS A 13 -11.22 20.09 25.73
CA HIS A 13 -10.78 21.44 26.11
C HIS A 13 -9.89 22.08 25.03
N GLN A 14 -9.73 21.42 23.88
CA GLN A 14 -8.91 21.93 22.79
C GLN A 14 -9.75 22.82 21.87
N ASN A 15 -9.19 23.98 21.57
CA ASN A 15 -9.73 24.95 20.62
C ASN A 15 -9.24 24.72 19.19
N TRP A 16 -8.67 23.54 18.91
CA TRP A 16 -8.18 23.17 17.59
C TRP A 16 -8.58 21.75 17.23
N THR A 17 -8.77 21.51 15.93
CA THR A 17 -8.97 20.18 15.35
C THR A 17 -7.89 19.88 14.32
N GLN A 18 -7.61 18.59 14.09
CA GLN A 18 -6.64 18.15 13.09
C GLN A 18 -7.29 17.15 12.14
N VAL A 19 -7.03 17.35 10.85
CA VAL A 19 -7.39 16.40 9.79
C VAL A 19 -6.10 15.87 9.18
N ARG A 20 -5.97 14.56 9.10
CA ARG A 20 -4.79 13.87 8.54
C ARG A 20 -5.21 13.10 7.30
N PHE A 21 -4.39 13.16 6.28
CA PHE A 21 -4.61 12.44 5.04
C PHE A 21 -3.30 12.25 4.29
N VAL A 22 -3.35 11.46 3.23
CA VAL A 22 -2.21 11.18 2.36
C VAL A 22 -2.47 11.74 0.97
N ARG A 23 -1.41 12.22 0.32
CA ARG A 23 -1.46 12.72 -1.06
C ARG A 23 -0.50 11.92 -1.92
N PRO A 24 -0.98 11.16 -2.91
CA PRO A 24 -0.12 10.43 -3.82
C PRO A 24 0.40 11.37 -4.93
N ARG A 25 1.70 11.25 -5.23
CA ARG A 25 2.35 11.97 -6.32
C ARG A 25 3.12 11.01 -7.21
N TYR A 26 3.02 11.25 -8.52
CA TYR A 26 3.71 10.51 -9.55
C TYR A 26 5.03 11.20 -9.91
N PHE A 27 6.11 10.43 -9.88
CA PHE A 27 7.44 10.85 -10.32
C PHE A 27 7.85 9.98 -11.50
N LYS A 28 8.24 10.62 -12.62
CA LYS A 28 8.55 9.92 -13.87
C LYS A 28 9.81 9.06 -13.77
N THR A 29 10.77 9.47 -12.96
CA THR A 29 12.05 8.77 -12.76
C THR A 29 12.44 8.76 -11.29
N ARG A 30 13.28 7.81 -10.90
CA ARG A 30 13.85 7.74 -9.54
C ARG A 30 14.68 8.97 -9.17
N GLU A 31 15.31 9.61 -10.16
CA GLU A 31 16.01 10.90 -9.96
C GLU A 31 15.05 12.04 -9.64
N SER A 32 13.91 12.12 -10.35
CA SER A 32 12.84 13.09 -10.05
C SER A 32 12.29 12.87 -8.64
N PHE A 33 12.08 11.61 -8.24
CA PHE A 33 11.69 11.28 -6.88
C PHE A 33 12.73 11.73 -5.83
N GLN A 34 14.02 11.51 -6.09
CA GLN A 34 15.09 11.96 -5.19
C GLN A 34 15.16 13.49 -5.10
N LYS A 35 15.01 14.21 -6.22
CA LYS A 35 14.90 15.68 -6.21
C LYS A 35 13.72 16.16 -5.37
N GLY A 36 12.55 15.52 -5.49
CA GLY A 36 11.39 15.83 -4.66
C GLY A 36 11.63 15.56 -3.17
N ARG A 37 12.39 14.52 -2.84
CA ARG A 37 12.83 14.23 -1.47
C ARG A 37 13.80 15.29 -0.95
N ASP A 38 14.77 15.69 -1.75
CA ASP A 38 15.75 16.73 -1.39
C ASP A 38 15.08 18.10 -1.23
N GLU A 39 14.06 18.41 -2.06
CA GLU A 39 13.22 19.59 -1.89
C GLU A 39 12.47 19.54 -0.55
N SER A 40 11.87 18.40 -0.21
CA SER A 40 11.13 18.24 1.04
C SER A 40 12.00 18.37 2.30
N ASN A 41 13.29 18.04 2.20
CA ASN A 41 14.25 18.20 3.29
C ASN A 41 14.58 19.66 3.59
N ARG A 42 14.29 20.59 2.66
CA ARG A 42 14.47 22.04 2.84
C ARG A 42 13.29 22.69 3.56
N PHE A 43 12.18 21.96 3.74
CA PHE A 43 11.01 22.50 4.42
C PHE A 43 11.22 22.53 5.93
N ASN A 44 10.72 23.60 6.56
CA ASN A 44 10.72 23.71 8.03
C ASN A 44 9.93 22.57 8.70
N VAL A 45 8.91 22.05 7.98
CA VAL A 45 8.12 20.89 8.42
C VAL A 45 8.47 19.70 7.53
N PHE A 46 8.94 18.61 8.14
CA PHE A 46 9.35 17.40 7.43
C PHE A 46 8.16 16.74 6.72
N ARG A 47 8.12 16.86 5.38
CA ARG A 47 7.07 16.30 4.49
C ARG A 47 7.69 15.43 3.41
N ARG A 48 8.39 14.39 3.85
CA ARG A 48 9.08 13.49 2.95
C ARG A 48 8.09 12.70 2.08
N PRO A 49 8.29 12.67 0.75
CA PRO A 49 7.66 11.67 -0.08
C PRO A 49 8.29 10.30 0.22
N ASP A 50 7.45 9.40 0.73
CA ASP A 50 7.81 8.02 0.97
C ASP A 50 7.52 7.20 -0.28
N ASP A 51 8.46 6.34 -0.65
CA ASP A 51 8.32 5.43 -1.79
C ASP A 51 7.31 4.35 -1.40
N ASP A 52 6.33 4.09 -2.25
CA ASP A 52 5.35 3.05 -2.01
C ASP A 52 5.91 1.64 -2.23
N GLN A 53 7.16 1.51 -2.71
CA GLN A 53 7.86 0.24 -2.96
C GLN A 53 7.04 -0.72 -3.81
N ASN A 54 6.16 -0.17 -4.66
CA ASN A 54 5.15 -0.94 -5.35
C ASN A 54 5.15 -0.74 -6.87
N GLN A 55 6.32 -0.32 -7.35
CA GLN A 55 6.65 -0.21 -8.76
C GLN A 55 6.49 -1.58 -9.45
N TRP A 56 5.73 -1.59 -10.54
CA TRP A 56 5.57 -2.77 -11.38
C TRP A 56 6.63 -2.76 -12.49
N PRO A 57 7.63 -3.66 -12.48
CA PRO A 57 8.77 -3.58 -13.40
C PRO A 57 8.40 -3.65 -14.88
N TYR A 58 7.26 -4.25 -15.23
CA TYR A 58 6.87 -4.48 -16.61
C TYR A 58 6.21 -3.26 -17.27
N MET A 59 5.42 -2.48 -16.53
CA MET A 59 4.64 -1.36 -17.09
C MET A 59 5.00 0.02 -16.53
N ASP A 60 5.57 0.10 -15.32
CA ASP A 60 5.85 1.40 -14.70
C ASP A 60 7.19 2.00 -15.15
N GLY A 61 8.06 1.22 -15.81
CA GLY A 61 9.39 1.67 -16.20
C GLY A 61 10.20 2.08 -14.97
N ASP A 62 10.74 3.31 -14.95
CA ASP A 62 11.46 3.92 -13.82
C ASP A 62 10.60 4.84 -12.95
N ALA A 63 9.28 4.82 -13.16
CA ALA A 63 8.38 5.70 -12.44
C ALA A 63 8.12 5.22 -11.01
N VAL A 64 7.99 6.18 -10.10
CA VAL A 64 7.78 5.95 -8.66
C VAL A 64 6.58 6.77 -8.22
N VAL A 65 5.71 6.16 -7.41
CA VAL A 65 4.63 6.89 -6.74
C VAL A 65 5.04 7.16 -5.30
N GLY A 66 5.20 8.44 -4.99
CA GLY A 66 5.50 8.91 -3.65
C GLY A 66 4.23 9.23 -2.88
N ILE A 67 4.10 8.71 -1.66
CA ILE A 67 2.99 9.02 -0.76
C ILE A 67 3.46 10.09 0.23
N LEU A 68 2.81 11.26 0.23
CA LEU A 68 3.09 12.33 1.17
C LEU A 68 2.04 12.36 2.28
N ARG A 69 2.48 12.21 3.53
CA ARG A 69 1.61 12.41 4.69
C ARG A 69 1.36 13.90 4.91
N THR A 70 0.09 14.28 4.91
CA THR A 70 -0.36 15.66 5.06
C THR A 70 -1.24 15.80 6.30
N LYS A 71 -1.12 16.94 6.97
CA LYS A 71 -1.93 17.30 8.12
C LYS A 71 -2.39 18.74 7.96
N VAL A 72 -3.66 18.98 8.27
CA VAL A 72 -4.25 20.30 8.38
C VAL A 72 -4.71 20.49 9.81
N SER A 73 -4.36 21.61 10.43
CA SER A 73 -4.82 21.97 11.78
C SER A 73 -5.65 23.23 11.74
N ILE A 74 -6.76 23.24 12.46
CA ILE A 74 -7.71 24.32 12.38
C ILE A 74 -7.84 24.85 13.78
N TRP A 75 -7.41 26.09 13.99
CA TRP A 75 -7.36 26.72 15.30
C TRP A 75 -8.44 27.78 15.36
N ILE A 76 -9.15 27.81 16.47
CA ILE A 76 -10.16 28.82 16.70
C ILE A 76 -9.81 29.54 17.99
N SER A 77 -9.65 30.86 17.90
CA SER A 77 -9.47 31.71 19.05
C SER A 77 -10.68 32.61 19.22
N ARG A 78 -11.12 32.77 20.47
CA ARG A 78 -12.03 33.83 20.83
C ARG A 78 -11.18 35.08 21.09
N ASP A 79 -11.59 36.22 20.55
CA ASP A 79 -10.98 37.48 20.94
C ASP A 79 -11.72 38.02 22.17
N ASP A 80 -11.05 38.00 23.31
CA ASP A 80 -11.60 38.59 24.55
C ASP A 80 -11.22 40.07 24.69
N SER A 81 -10.53 40.68 23.69
CA SER A 81 -9.90 41.99 23.83
C SER A 81 -10.72 43.21 23.34
N LEU A 82 -12.04 43.09 23.17
CA LEU A 82 -12.92 44.25 22.99
C LEU A 82 -14.05 44.26 24.03
N GLY A 83 -13.77 44.78 25.24
CA GLY A 83 -14.84 44.98 26.22
C GLY A 83 -14.50 45.22 27.68
N SER A 84 -13.32 45.71 28.06
CA SER A 84 -13.17 46.35 29.39
C SER A 84 -13.63 47.80 29.33
N GLY A 85 -14.94 47.97 29.21
CA GLY A 85 -15.65 49.24 29.37
C GLY A 85 -17.04 48.91 29.89
N ALA A 86 -17.23 49.09 31.18
CA ALA A 86 -18.46 48.77 31.90
C ALA A 86 -19.68 49.46 31.30
N THR A 87 -20.54 48.74 30.57
CA THR A 87 -22.02 48.76 30.64
C THR A 87 -22.63 47.98 29.46
N GLY A 88 -23.63 47.15 29.76
CA GLY A 88 -24.75 46.77 28.90
C GLY A 88 -24.51 46.38 27.43
N MET A 89 -24.72 45.09 27.12
CA MET A 89 -25.14 44.57 25.80
C MET A 89 -24.29 45.04 24.60
N SER A 90 -23.23 44.30 24.28
CA SER A 90 -22.70 44.20 22.92
C SER A 90 -22.74 42.73 22.50
N SER A 91 -23.62 42.42 21.55
CA SER A 91 -23.85 41.08 21.00
C SER A 91 -22.81 40.65 19.96
N ASN A 92 -21.70 41.38 19.80
CA ASN A 92 -20.69 41.10 18.78
C ASN A 92 -19.35 40.79 19.44
N ALA A 93 -19.23 39.55 19.96
CA ALA A 93 -17.92 38.98 20.23
C ALA A 93 -17.25 38.69 18.87
N ASN A 94 -16.16 39.39 18.58
CA ASN A 94 -15.36 39.11 17.40
C ASN A 94 -14.60 37.80 17.63
N PHE A 95 -14.77 36.82 16.75
CA PHE A 95 -14.02 35.56 16.81
C PHE A 95 -12.94 35.58 15.73
N HIS A 96 -11.69 35.37 16.14
CA HIS A 96 -10.56 35.21 15.22
C HIS A 96 -10.37 33.71 14.91
N GLN A 97 -10.70 33.32 13.68
CA GLN A 97 -10.49 31.96 13.19
C GLN A 97 -9.17 31.91 12.42
N GLU A 98 -8.22 31.09 12.87
CA GLU A 98 -6.92 30.93 12.22
C GLU A 98 -6.80 29.50 11.68
N LEU A 99 -6.91 29.39 10.36
CA LEU A 99 -6.63 28.13 9.69
C LEU A 99 -5.11 27.99 9.52
N ILE A 100 -4.50 27.12 10.34
CA ILE A 100 -3.10 26.76 10.20
C ILE A 100 -3.02 25.47 9.39
N ILE A 101 -2.96 25.63 8.07
CA ILE A 101 -2.42 24.56 7.23
C ILE A 101 -0.96 24.42 7.64
N ASP A 102 -0.66 23.42 8.48
CA ASP A 102 0.66 23.14 9.04
C ASP A 102 1.72 23.34 7.94
N GLY A 103 2.76 24.13 8.18
CA GLY A 103 3.79 24.48 7.18
C GLY A 103 3.57 25.73 6.31
N CYS A 104 2.41 26.42 6.35
CA CYS A 104 2.31 27.78 5.80
C CYS A 104 2.78 28.79 6.84
N ASP A 105 4.09 29.01 6.92
CA ASP A 105 4.61 30.14 7.69
C ASP A 105 4.21 31.45 6.99
N ARG A 106 3.61 32.38 7.74
CA ARG A 106 3.09 33.67 7.24
C ARG A 106 4.19 34.53 6.60
N HIS A 107 5.45 34.24 6.89
CA HIS A 107 6.63 34.97 6.41
C HIS A 107 7.49 34.23 5.38
N SER A 108 7.17 32.99 5.00
CA SER A 108 8.03 32.22 4.10
C SER A 108 7.45 32.09 2.70
N THR A 109 8.15 32.69 1.73
CA THR A 109 7.94 32.54 0.28
C THR A 109 8.12 31.09 -0.21
N SER A 110 8.57 30.16 0.64
CA SER A 110 8.67 28.73 0.33
C SER A 110 7.38 27.99 0.69
N ARG A 111 6.55 27.73 -0.32
CA ARG A 111 5.32 26.93 -0.21
C ARG A 111 5.67 25.50 0.24
N PRO A 112 5.02 24.93 1.27
CA PRO A 112 5.34 23.60 1.80
C PRO A 112 4.69 22.47 0.97
N THR A 113 4.79 22.55 -0.36
CA THR A 113 4.37 21.50 -1.28
C THR A 113 5.54 21.25 -2.24
N VAL A 114 5.98 20.00 -2.33
CA VAL A 114 7.02 19.59 -3.28
C VAL A 114 6.57 20.02 -4.69
N LYS A 115 7.41 20.74 -5.42
CA LYS A 115 7.11 21.16 -6.80
C LYS A 115 7.39 20.05 -7.79
N GLU A 116 8.42 19.26 -7.52
CA GLU A 116 8.82 18.13 -8.37
C GLU A 116 7.74 17.02 -8.39
N GLY A 117 7.51 16.44 -9.57
CA GLY A 117 6.50 15.42 -9.80
C GLY A 117 5.09 15.98 -10.06
N PHE A 118 4.17 15.09 -10.41
CA PHE A 118 2.80 15.41 -10.79
C PHE A 118 1.80 14.81 -9.78
N PRO A 119 0.63 15.41 -9.56
CA PRO A 119 -0.46 14.73 -8.86
C PRO A 119 -0.80 13.40 -9.55
N LEU A 120 -0.97 12.33 -8.79
CA LEU A 120 -1.34 11.02 -9.35
C LEU A 120 -2.66 11.15 -10.12
N TRP A 121 -2.70 10.64 -11.35
CA TRP A 121 -3.86 10.71 -12.26
C TRP A 121 -4.46 12.11 -12.43
N HIS A 122 -3.58 13.12 -12.47
CA HIS A 122 -3.96 14.54 -12.53
C HIS A 122 -4.71 15.07 -11.30
N GLY A 123 -4.80 14.31 -10.21
CA GLY A 123 -5.44 14.73 -8.95
C GLY A 123 -6.95 14.48 -8.94
N TYR A 124 -7.65 15.21 -8.07
CA TYR A 124 -9.08 15.00 -7.83
C TYR A 124 -9.97 15.61 -8.92
N GLN A 125 -11.18 15.08 -9.07
CA GLN A 125 -12.17 15.55 -10.03
C GLN A 125 -12.58 17.02 -9.76
N ASN A 126 -12.88 17.77 -10.82
CA ASN A 126 -13.44 19.10 -10.67
C ASN A 126 -14.89 19.00 -10.19
N TRP A 127 -15.19 19.54 -9.00
CA TRP A 127 -16.54 19.56 -8.41
C TRP A 127 -17.31 20.85 -8.67
N ALA A 128 -16.78 21.76 -9.50
CA ALA A 128 -17.57 22.90 -9.93
C ALA A 128 -18.87 22.41 -10.60
N PRO A 129 -19.99 23.13 -10.42
CA PRO A 129 -21.25 22.77 -11.02
C PRO A 129 -21.08 22.61 -12.53
N ILE A 130 -21.68 21.55 -13.07
CA ILE A 130 -21.63 21.24 -14.49
C ILE A 130 -22.39 22.36 -15.23
N PRO A 131 -21.77 23.01 -16.23
CA PRO A 131 -22.46 24.06 -16.98
C PRO A 131 -23.70 23.51 -17.67
N GLY A 132 -24.74 24.35 -17.77
CA GLY A 132 -25.98 23.96 -18.43
C GLY A 132 -25.77 23.70 -19.92
N MET A 133 -26.60 22.84 -20.53
CA MET A 133 -26.51 22.49 -21.96
C MET A 133 -26.58 23.71 -22.91
N HIS A 134 -27.17 24.81 -22.45
CA HIS A 134 -27.33 26.05 -23.21
C HIS A 134 -26.35 27.16 -22.79
N GLU A 135 -25.41 26.85 -21.91
CA GLU A 135 -24.45 27.81 -21.39
C GLU A 135 -23.24 27.90 -22.35
N THR A 136 -23.10 29.03 -23.03
CA THR A 136 -22.00 29.29 -23.99
C THR A 136 -20.67 29.64 -23.31
N ALA A 137 -20.65 29.78 -21.99
CA ALA A 137 -19.42 30.00 -21.24
C ALA A 137 -18.54 28.75 -21.27
N SER A 138 -17.22 28.92 -21.42
CA SER A 138 -16.30 27.79 -21.31
C SER A 138 -16.47 27.10 -19.96
N PRO A 139 -16.39 25.76 -19.90
CA PRO A 139 -16.53 25.03 -18.65
C PRO A 139 -15.58 25.58 -17.60
N PRO A 140 -16.02 25.68 -16.33
CA PRO A 140 -15.21 26.27 -15.29
C PRO A 140 -13.87 25.53 -15.22
N SER A 141 -12.76 26.26 -15.44
CA SER A 141 -11.40 25.73 -15.24
C SER A 141 -11.33 25.02 -13.88
N GLY A 142 -10.59 23.92 -13.78
CA GLY A 142 -10.34 23.26 -12.50
C GLY A 142 -9.44 24.11 -11.59
N ALA A 143 -9.33 23.70 -10.33
CA ALA A 143 -8.31 24.24 -9.43
C ALA A 143 -6.91 24.07 -10.04
N PRO A 144 -5.95 24.95 -9.71
CA PRO A 144 -4.59 24.89 -10.29
C PRO A 144 -3.84 23.61 -9.93
N ARG A 145 -4.17 22.92 -8.82
CA ARG A 145 -3.57 21.65 -8.37
C ARG A 145 -2.06 21.73 -8.12
N ILE A 146 -1.54 22.93 -7.90
CA ILE A 146 -0.12 23.20 -7.65
C ILE A 146 0.20 23.03 -6.17
N SER A 147 -0.65 23.55 -5.30
CA SER A 147 -0.50 23.48 -3.85
C SER A 147 -1.83 23.26 -3.15
N LEU A 148 -1.79 22.62 -1.97
CA LEU A 148 -3.00 22.43 -1.16
C LEU A 148 -3.65 23.77 -0.79
N PHE A 149 -2.81 24.77 -0.50
CA PHE A 149 -3.27 26.09 -0.09
C PHE A 149 -3.99 26.82 -1.23
N GLU A 150 -3.44 26.83 -2.45
CA GLU A 150 -4.10 27.47 -3.60
C GLU A 150 -5.39 26.75 -3.97
N ASP A 151 -5.41 25.42 -3.91
CA ASP A 151 -6.63 24.64 -4.13
C ASP A 151 -7.70 24.98 -3.08
N PHE A 152 -7.32 25.11 -1.81
CA PHE A 152 -8.23 25.51 -0.75
C PHE A 152 -8.82 26.92 -0.98
N ILE A 153 -7.97 27.92 -1.28
CA ILE A 153 -8.42 29.29 -1.58
C ILE A 153 -9.32 29.32 -2.80
N TYR A 154 -8.96 28.55 -3.84
CA TYR A 154 -9.76 28.43 -5.04
C TYR A 154 -11.17 27.90 -4.76
N TRP A 155 -11.28 26.78 -4.03
CA TRP A 155 -12.57 26.18 -3.71
C TRP A 155 -13.40 27.02 -2.74
N MET A 156 -12.75 27.69 -1.78
CA MET A 156 -13.42 28.67 -0.92
C MET A 156 -14.06 29.79 -1.76
N SER A 157 -13.37 30.28 -2.78
CA SER A 157 -13.83 31.41 -3.60
C SER A 157 -14.90 31.07 -4.63
N LYS A 158 -14.91 29.84 -5.15
CA LYS A 158 -15.64 29.49 -6.38
C LYS A 158 -16.81 28.53 -6.18
N TYR A 159 -16.76 27.66 -5.18
CA TYR A 159 -17.86 26.73 -4.94
C TYR A 159 -19.02 27.46 -4.25
N PRO A 160 -20.27 27.23 -4.66
CA PRO A 160 -21.44 27.76 -3.96
C PRO A 160 -21.63 26.96 -2.67
N TRP A 161 -20.80 27.22 -1.68
CA TRP A 161 -21.03 26.75 -0.32
C TRP A 161 -22.43 27.24 0.08
N PRO A 162 -23.33 26.35 0.50
CA PRO A 162 -24.74 26.67 0.67
C PRO A 162 -24.90 27.96 1.49
N PRO A 163 -25.51 29.02 0.91
CA PRO A 163 -25.71 30.27 1.62
C PRO A 163 -26.86 30.07 2.61
N SER A 164 -26.58 29.76 3.87
CA SER A 164 -27.54 30.07 4.93
C SER A 164 -27.42 31.58 5.22
N LEU A 165 -27.90 32.40 4.28
CA LEU A 165 -27.72 33.85 4.24
C LEU A 165 -28.65 34.61 5.22
N ALA A 166 -28.93 34.00 6.37
CA ALA A 166 -29.61 34.67 7.47
C ALA A 166 -28.97 34.20 8.80
N GLU A 167 -28.48 35.18 9.56
CA GLU A 167 -27.88 35.07 10.90
C GLU A 167 -26.40 34.62 10.97
N THR A 168 -25.52 35.62 10.91
CA THR A 168 -24.09 35.61 11.23
C THR A 168 -23.76 34.95 12.57
N THR A 169 -23.83 33.63 12.62
CA THR A 169 -23.46 32.85 13.80
C THR A 169 -22.07 32.27 13.55
N TYR A 170 -21.15 32.45 14.50
CA TYR A 170 -19.78 31.89 14.53
C TYR A 170 -19.65 30.46 13.93
N LEU A 171 -20.65 29.61 14.16
CA LEU A 171 -20.74 28.24 13.67
C LEU A 171 -20.89 28.13 12.14
N GLN A 172 -21.55 29.09 11.49
CA GLN A 172 -21.72 29.13 10.03
C GLN A 172 -20.39 29.43 9.33
N ASN A 173 -19.63 30.42 9.81
CA ASN A 173 -18.30 30.74 9.27
C ASN A 173 -17.33 29.56 9.42
N LEU A 174 -17.40 28.85 10.55
CA LEU A 174 -16.60 27.64 10.76
C LEU A 174 -16.97 26.54 9.77
N ARG A 175 -18.26 26.31 9.51
CA ARG A 175 -18.72 25.32 8.53
C ARG A 175 -18.22 25.63 7.12
N ILE A 176 -18.23 26.91 6.72
CA ILE A 176 -17.74 27.36 5.40
C ILE A 176 -16.24 27.09 5.22
N ILE A 177 -15.43 27.21 6.27
CA ILE A 177 -13.97 26.94 6.20
C ILE A 177 -13.68 25.43 6.25
N MET A 178 -14.42 24.70 7.09
CA MET A 178 -14.20 23.26 7.31
C MET A 178 -14.63 22.41 6.11
N GLN A 179 -15.74 22.74 5.47
CA GLN A 179 -16.27 22.00 4.33
C GLN A 179 -15.25 21.81 3.20
N PRO A 180 -14.64 22.84 2.59
CA PRO A 180 -13.67 22.67 1.51
C PRO A 180 -12.49 21.77 1.87
N ILE A 181 -12.00 21.84 3.11
CA ILE A 181 -10.87 21.02 3.58
C ILE A 181 -11.29 19.56 3.68
N LEU A 182 -12.49 19.29 4.21
CA LEU A 182 -13.01 17.93 4.33
C LEU A 182 -13.30 17.33 2.96
N TYR A 183 -13.90 18.10 2.03
CA TYR A 183 -14.09 17.68 0.63
C TYR A 183 -12.74 17.35 -0.03
N LEU A 184 -11.74 18.26 0.05
CA LEU A 184 -10.37 18.01 -0.45
C LEU A 184 -9.75 16.77 0.17
N THR A 185 -9.97 16.55 1.46
CA THR A 185 -9.48 15.36 2.16
C THR A 185 -10.14 14.09 1.64
N CYS A 186 -11.47 14.06 1.51
CA CYS A 186 -12.20 12.93 0.92
C CYS A 186 -11.72 12.62 -0.50
N ALA A 187 -11.49 13.65 -1.31
CA ALA A 187 -10.96 13.54 -2.67
C ALA A 187 -9.66 12.75 -2.72
N GLU A 188 -8.70 13.17 -1.89
CA GLU A 188 -7.36 12.58 -1.85
C GLU A 188 -7.44 11.14 -1.34
N TRP A 189 -8.33 10.85 -0.39
CA TRP A 189 -8.59 9.49 0.05
C TRP A 189 -9.21 8.60 -1.02
N LEU A 190 -10.16 9.11 -1.82
CA LEU A 190 -10.74 8.37 -2.94
C LEU A 190 -9.68 8.03 -4.00
N ILE A 191 -8.77 8.96 -4.30
CA ILE A 191 -7.62 8.68 -5.19
C ILE A 191 -6.76 7.55 -4.63
N ILE A 192 -6.51 7.55 -3.31
CA ILE A 192 -5.74 6.49 -2.66
C ILE A 192 -6.49 5.15 -2.71
N CYS A 193 -7.80 5.11 -2.46
CA CYS A 193 -8.61 3.90 -2.61
C CYS A 193 -8.48 3.32 -4.03
N GLN A 194 -8.66 4.17 -5.05
CA GLN A 194 -8.53 3.76 -6.45
C GLN A 194 -7.10 3.30 -6.77
N TYR A 195 -6.08 3.99 -6.23
CA TYR A 195 -4.69 3.61 -6.40
C TYR A 195 -4.40 2.23 -5.83
N ILE A 196 -4.76 1.98 -4.57
CA ILE A 196 -4.61 0.68 -3.92
C ILE A 196 -5.36 -0.38 -4.71
N LYS A 197 -6.60 -0.11 -5.14
CA LYS A 197 -7.40 -1.03 -5.96
C LYS A 197 -6.69 -1.41 -7.25
N SER A 198 -6.09 -0.45 -7.95
CA SER A 198 -5.32 -0.71 -9.18
C SER A 198 -4.09 -1.56 -8.92
N ARG A 199 -3.38 -1.31 -7.82
CA ARG A 199 -2.16 -2.03 -7.44
C ARG A 199 -2.42 -3.45 -6.97
N LEU A 200 -3.48 -3.68 -6.20
CA LEU A 200 -3.94 -5.03 -5.87
C LEU A 200 -4.41 -5.78 -7.13
N GLY A 201 -5.06 -5.07 -8.07
CA GLY A 201 -5.44 -5.65 -9.37
C GLY A 201 -4.24 -6.11 -10.21
N GLN A 202 -3.10 -5.41 -10.13
CA GLN A 202 -1.86 -5.85 -10.79
C GLN A 202 -1.34 -7.16 -10.18
N ILE A 203 -1.33 -7.28 -8.85
CA ILE A 203 -0.90 -8.50 -8.15
C ILE A 203 -1.85 -9.67 -8.49
N GLU A 204 -3.15 -9.43 -8.57
CA GLU A 204 -4.12 -10.42 -9.02
C GLU A 204 -3.85 -10.90 -10.45
N TRP A 205 -3.50 -9.99 -11.34
CA TRP A 205 -3.17 -10.33 -12.72
C TRP A 205 -1.90 -11.20 -12.79
N GLU A 206 -0.86 -10.85 -12.04
CA GLU A 206 0.37 -11.65 -11.94
C GLU A 206 0.08 -13.07 -11.43
N LEU A 207 -0.76 -13.19 -10.41
CA LEU A 207 -1.15 -14.46 -9.81
C LEU A 207 -2.05 -15.30 -10.74
N SER A 208 -2.89 -14.65 -11.56
CA SER A 208 -3.80 -15.32 -12.50
C SER A 208 -3.07 -16.03 -13.65
N ASN A 209 -1.77 -15.76 -13.84
CA ASN A 209 -0.97 -16.36 -14.91
C ASN A 209 0.04 -17.38 -14.35
N PRO A 210 -0.42 -18.58 -13.93
CA PRO A 210 0.38 -19.55 -13.18
C PRO A 210 1.65 -20.02 -13.91
N GLY A 211 1.61 -20.10 -15.25
CA GLY A 211 2.71 -20.65 -16.05
C GLY A 211 4.00 -19.81 -16.02
N GLU A 212 3.88 -18.50 -15.82
CA GLU A 212 5.04 -17.60 -15.63
C GLU A 212 5.32 -17.36 -14.15
N PHE A 213 4.27 -17.23 -13.34
CA PHE A 213 4.36 -16.96 -11.92
C PHE A 213 5.11 -18.07 -11.15
N TYR A 214 4.90 -19.35 -11.49
CA TYR A 214 5.59 -20.47 -10.81
C TYR A 214 7.05 -20.67 -11.24
N LYS A 215 7.48 -20.11 -12.38
CA LYS A 215 8.84 -20.34 -12.91
C LYS A 215 9.89 -19.43 -12.27
N ASP A 216 9.49 -18.22 -11.89
CA ASP A 216 10.40 -17.22 -11.36
C ASP A 216 10.05 -16.86 -9.91
N THR A 217 10.81 -17.43 -8.98
CA THR A 217 10.71 -17.13 -7.54
C THR A 217 10.88 -15.63 -7.26
N GLN A 218 11.62 -14.90 -8.09
CA GLN A 218 11.80 -13.45 -7.91
C GLN A 218 10.51 -12.67 -8.16
N ILE A 219 9.63 -13.15 -9.05
CA ILE A 219 8.33 -12.51 -9.29
C ILE A 219 7.47 -12.68 -8.04
N ILE A 220 7.43 -13.90 -7.49
CA ILE A 220 6.69 -14.22 -6.27
C ILE A 220 7.15 -13.34 -5.10
N ASP A 221 8.46 -13.26 -4.87
CA ASP A 221 9.04 -12.47 -3.77
C ASP A 221 8.71 -10.98 -3.92
N LYS A 222 8.79 -10.43 -5.14
CA LYS A 222 8.44 -9.04 -5.44
C LYS A 222 6.95 -8.78 -5.22
N SER A 223 6.07 -9.65 -5.72
CA SER A 223 4.62 -9.50 -5.52
C SER A 223 4.23 -9.60 -4.04
N LEU A 224 4.94 -10.42 -3.26
CA LEU A 224 4.76 -10.54 -1.81
C LEU A 224 5.21 -9.27 -1.07
N GLU A 225 6.39 -8.73 -1.40
CA GLU A 225 6.89 -7.47 -0.82
C GLU A 225 5.90 -6.32 -1.06
N ARG A 226 5.41 -6.20 -2.30
CA ARG A 226 4.37 -5.26 -2.71
C ARG A 226 3.08 -5.40 -1.92
N LEU A 227 2.63 -6.64 -1.72
CA LEU A 227 1.42 -6.94 -0.96
C LEU A 227 1.57 -6.61 0.54
N HIS A 228 2.75 -6.87 1.11
CA HIS A 228 3.06 -6.52 2.50
C HIS A 228 3.00 -5.03 2.75
N THR A 229 3.41 -4.21 1.78
CA THR A 229 3.27 -2.75 1.88
C THR A 229 1.81 -2.36 2.09
N TRP A 230 0.88 -2.86 1.27
CA TRP A 230 -0.54 -2.50 1.41
C TRP A 230 -1.19 -3.12 2.65
N ARG A 231 -0.81 -4.35 3.03
CA ARG A 231 -1.24 -4.98 4.28
C ARG A 231 -0.87 -4.14 5.51
N ARG A 232 0.26 -3.42 5.46
CA ARG A 232 0.69 -2.51 6.53
C ARG A 232 -0.03 -1.15 6.48
N HIS A 233 -0.23 -0.59 5.28
CA HIS A 233 -0.73 0.78 5.12
C HIS A 233 -2.26 0.89 5.24
N ILE A 234 -3.02 -0.08 4.71
CA ILE A 234 -4.50 -0.03 4.71
C ILE A 234 -5.07 0.09 6.14
N PRO A 235 -4.66 -0.73 7.13
CA PRO A 235 -5.17 -0.60 8.50
C PRO A 235 -4.86 0.75 9.12
N PHE A 236 -3.65 1.28 8.84
CA PHE A 236 -3.23 2.60 9.33
C PHE A 236 -4.06 3.73 8.71
N TYR A 237 -4.35 3.68 7.42
CA TYR A 237 -5.21 4.65 6.74
C TYR A 237 -6.64 4.61 7.25
N ARG A 238 -7.18 3.41 7.46
CA ARG A 238 -8.50 3.22 8.07
C ARG A 238 -8.55 3.80 9.49
N GLU A 239 -7.52 3.63 10.30
CA GLU A 239 -7.44 4.25 11.63
C GLU A 239 -7.45 5.78 11.55
N ILE A 240 -6.71 6.38 10.61
CA ILE A 240 -6.72 7.83 10.39
C ILE A 240 -8.11 8.35 10.00
N LEU A 241 -8.80 7.65 9.10
CA LEU A 241 -10.15 8.01 8.66
C LEU A 241 -11.16 7.93 9.81
N ILE A 242 -11.12 6.83 10.56
CA ILE A 242 -11.95 6.64 11.75
C ILE A 242 -11.66 7.72 12.80
N GLU A 243 -10.40 8.08 12.99
CA GLU A 243 -10.02 9.15 13.91
C GLU A 243 -10.49 10.52 13.44
N THR A 244 -10.50 10.77 12.12
CA THR A 244 -11.03 12.00 11.52
C THR A 244 -12.55 12.10 11.73
N LEU A 245 -13.28 11.00 11.56
CA LEU A 245 -14.72 10.92 11.81
C LEU A 245 -15.07 11.07 13.30
N ARG A 246 -14.27 10.46 14.18
CA ARG A 246 -14.44 10.55 15.65
C ARG A 246 -13.89 11.85 16.24
N SER A 247 -13.17 12.64 15.46
CA SER A 247 -12.64 13.91 15.94
C SER A 247 -13.80 14.89 16.06
N ASP A 248 -14.43 14.93 17.24
CA ASP A 248 -15.34 16.02 17.60
C ASP A 248 -14.67 17.35 17.24
N GLY A 249 -15.36 18.19 16.46
CA GLY A 249 -14.87 19.52 16.10
C GLY A 249 -14.55 20.36 17.35
N PRO A 250 -13.84 21.48 17.21
CA PRO A 250 -13.45 22.32 18.35
C PRO A 250 -14.69 22.70 19.19
N SER A 251 -14.71 22.24 20.44
CA SER A 251 -15.78 22.54 21.38
C SER A 251 -15.58 23.97 21.90
N PRO A 252 -16.55 24.88 21.77
CA PRO A 252 -16.47 26.18 22.41
C PRO A 252 -16.43 25.98 23.94
N VAL A 253 -15.43 26.58 24.58
CA VAL A 253 -15.06 26.34 25.99
C VAL A 253 -16.15 26.80 26.99
N ASP A 254 -17.21 27.50 26.57
CA ASP A 254 -18.18 28.13 27.48
C ASP A 254 -19.67 27.91 27.19
N SER A 255 -20.04 26.91 26.38
CA SER A 255 -21.46 26.64 26.12
C SER A 255 -22.09 25.79 27.23
N ARG A 256 -22.58 26.44 28.30
CA ARG A 256 -23.51 25.83 29.28
C ARG A 256 -24.87 25.43 28.67
N HIS A 257 -25.11 25.77 27.40
CA HIS A 257 -26.19 25.25 26.59
C HIS A 257 -25.61 24.29 25.55
N SER A 258 -25.84 23.01 25.80
CA SER A 258 -25.49 21.87 24.98
C SER A 258 -26.24 21.91 23.65
N ILE A 259 -25.64 22.51 22.64
CA ILE A 259 -25.82 22.04 21.26
C ILE A 259 -24.51 21.30 20.93
N PRO A 260 -24.54 20.00 20.62
CA PRO A 260 -23.32 19.26 20.30
C PRO A 260 -22.68 19.88 19.05
N ALA A 261 -21.61 20.65 19.24
CA ALA A 261 -20.84 21.28 18.16
C ALA A 261 -20.30 20.26 17.15
N ALA A 262 -20.16 18.99 17.57
CA ALA A 262 -19.81 17.86 16.73
C ALA A 262 -20.82 17.62 15.58
N THR A 263 -22.11 17.88 15.81
CA THR A 263 -23.18 17.70 14.81
C THR A 263 -23.28 18.86 13.81
N MET A 264 -22.63 20.00 14.07
CA MET A 264 -22.74 21.21 13.22
C MET A 264 -21.50 21.52 12.36
N ILE A 265 -20.35 20.88 12.62
CA ILE A 265 -19.07 21.21 11.96
C ILE A 265 -18.75 20.27 10.78
N PHE A 266 -19.01 18.98 10.93
CA PHE A 266 -19.09 18.08 9.79
C PHE A 266 -20.47 18.29 9.19
N ALA A 267 -20.53 18.85 7.99
CA ALA A 267 -21.79 18.92 7.27
C ALA A 267 -22.34 17.49 7.17
N GLU A 268 -23.65 17.33 7.42
CA GLU A 268 -24.38 16.07 7.18
C GLU A 268 -24.06 15.47 5.79
N ASP A 269 -23.65 16.31 4.84
CA ASP A 269 -23.29 15.94 3.47
C ASP A 269 -21.93 15.22 3.32
N VAL A 270 -20.92 15.48 4.18
CA VAL A 270 -19.55 14.93 3.99
C VAL A 270 -19.30 13.68 4.82
N THR A 271 -19.99 13.56 5.95
CA THR A 271 -19.97 12.36 6.79
C THR A 271 -20.21 11.06 6.01
N PRO A 272 -21.25 10.94 5.16
CA PRO A 272 -21.47 9.73 4.37
C PRO A 272 -20.34 9.44 3.39
N ASP A 273 -19.70 10.46 2.81
CA ASP A 273 -18.55 10.28 1.92
C ASP A 273 -17.34 9.69 2.67
N ILE A 274 -17.08 10.16 3.90
CA ILE A 274 -16.00 9.60 4.75
C ILE A 274 -16.32 8.16 5.15
N GLU A 275 -17.58 7.88 5.50
CA GLU A 275 -18.04 6.52 5.84
C GLU A 275 -17.89 5.57 4.65
N GLU A 276 -18.26 6.01 3.45
CA GLU A 276 -18.06 5.26 2.21
C GLU A 276 -16.58 4.96 1.96
N VAL A 277 -15.68 5.93 2.16
CA VAL A 277 -14.23 5.71 2.06
C VAL A 277 -13.76 4.67 3.10
N ILE A 278 -14.30 4.69 4.33
CA ILE A 278 -13.96 3.70 5.37
C ILE A 278 -14.43 2.30 4.96
N VAL A 279 -15.62 2.18 4.36
CA VAL A 279 -16.14 0.91 3.82
C VAL A 279 -15.22 0.41 2.71
N GLN A 280 -14.88 1.25 1.74
CA GLN A 280 -13.96 0.89 0.66
C GLN A 280 -12.58 0.46 1.18
N MET A 281 -12.03 1.14 2.18
CA MET A 281 -10.77 0.73 2.81
C MET A 281 -10.87 -0.63 3.51
N SER A 282 -12.03 -0.94 4.10
CA SER A 282 -12.28 -2.23 4.74
C SER A 282 -12.38 -3.37 3.72
N GLU A 283 -13.05 -3.13 2.59
CA GLU A 283 -13.09 -4.08 1.47
C GLU A 283 -11.69 -4.31 0.87
N LEU A 284 -10.89 -3.26 0.72
CA LEU A 284 -9.51 -3.36 0.27
C LEU A 284 -8.62 -4.15 1.25
N GLN A 285 -8.88 -4.03 2.56
CA GLN A 285 -8.21 -4.83 3.57
C GLN A 285 -8.53 -6.32 3.40
N GLU A 286 -9.81 -6.67 3.29
CA GLU A 286 -10.24 -8.05 3.08
C GLU A 286 -9.68 -8.62 1.78
N ARG A 287 -9.68 -7.84 0.69
CA ARG A 287 -9.09 -8.23 -0.58
C ARG A 287 -7.59 -8.50 -0.46
N THR A 288 -6.87 -7.67 0.29
CA THR A 288 -5.42 -7.86 0.56
C THR A 288 -5.17 -9.15 1.35
N ASP A 289 -6.00 -9.46 2.34
CA ASP A 289 -5.89 -10.69 3.13
C ASP A 289 -6.17 -11.93 2.26
N ARG A 290 -7.21 -11.88 1.41
CA ARG A 290 -7.49 -12.94 0.43
C ARG A 290 -6.32 -13.15 -0.53
N LEU A 291 -5.76 -12.06 -1.08
CA LEU A 291 -4.59 -12.15 -1.96
C LEU A 291 -3.37 -12.73 -1.27
N THR A 292 -3.17 -12.40 0.01
CA THR A 292 -2.06 -12.96 0.80
C THR A 292 -2.21 -14.47 0.91
N ALA A 293 -3.43 -14.96 1.21
CA ALA A 293 -3.70 -16.39 1.27
C ALA A 293 -3.47 -17.07 -0.09
N MET A 294 -3.86 -16.45 -1.21
CA MET A 294 -3.63 -17.02 -2.53
C MET A 294 -2.15 -17.05 -2.92
N VAL A 295 -1.37 -16.00 -2.61
CA VAL A 295 0.08 -15.97 -2.86
C VAL A 295 0.80 -17.04 -2.03
N VAL A 296 0.43 -17.22 -0.76
CA VAL A 296 0.97 -18.29 0.09
C VAL A 296 0.64 -19.68 -0.48
N ALA A 297 -0.59 -19.88 -0.96
CA ALA A 297 -0.97 -21.13 -1.62
C ALA A 297 -0.15 -21.36 -2.91
N ALA A 298 0.07 -20.31 -3.71
CA ALA A 298 0.89 -20.38 -4.91
C ALA A 298 2.36 -20.72 -4.60
N ILE A 299 2.95 -20.12 -3.56
CA ILE A 299 4.30 -20.47 -3.06
C ILE A 299 4.36 -21.95 -2.70
N SER A 300 3.39 -22.45 -1.94
CA SER A 300 3.35 -23.85 -1.53
C SER A 300 3.26 -24.82 -2.71
N ILE A 301 2.50 -24.45 -3.75
CA ILE A 301 2.41 -25.22 -5.00
C ILE A 301 3.75 -25.19 -5.74
N ALA A 302 4.37 -24.02 -5.88
CA ALA A 302 5.67 -23.85 -6.54
C ALA A 302 6.76 -24.69 -5.87
N ASP A 303 6.86 -24.62 -4.54
CA ASP A 303 7.81 -25.39 -3.75
C ASP A 303 7.55 -26.90 -3.87
N SER A 304 6.29 -27.31 -3.94
CA SER A 304 5.92 -28.72 -4.17
C SER A 304 6.43 -29.20 -5.52
N HIS A 305 6.19 -28.45 -6.60
CA HIS A 305 6.70 -28.78 -7.93
C HIS A 305 8.22 -28.84 -7.97
N ARG A 306 8.89 -27.85 -7.36
CA ARG A 306 10.35 -27.82 -7.27
C ARG A 306 10.90 -29.01 -6.49
N SER A 307 10.30 -29.36 -5.37
CA SER A 307 10.71 -30.53 -4.58
C SER A 307 10.55 -31.84 -5.36
N LEU A 308 9.54 -31.96 -6.23
CA LEU A 308 9.36 -33.11 -7.11
C LEU A 308 10.45 -33.17 -8.19
N GLU A 309 10.81 -32.03 -8.78
CA GLU A 309 11.91 -31.94 -9.76
C GLU A 309 13.25 -32.29 -9.11
N GLU A 310 13.56 -31.71 -7.95
CA GLU A 310 14.75 -32.00 -7.16
C GLU A 310 14.81 -33.48 -6.75
N SER A 311 13.69 -34.05 -6.29
CA SER A 311 13.58 -35.48 -5.98
C SER A 311 13.86 -36.35 -7.21
N SER A 312 13.36 -35.96 -8.38
CA SER A 312 13.61 -36.69 -9.62
C SER A 312 15.08 -36.64 -10.04
N ASN A 313 15.75 -35.50 -9.86
CA ASN A 313 17.17 -35.31 -10.16
C ASN A 313 18.05 -36.10 -9.18
N VAL A 314 17.75 -36.05 -7.87
CA VAL A 314 18.42 -36.86 -6.85
C VAL A 314 18.21 -38.35 -7.11
N ALA A 315 17.01 -38.75 -7.53
CA ALA A 315 16.73 -40.13 -7.91
C ALA A 315 17.62 -40.55 -9.09
N ARG A 316 17.75 -39.74 -10.15
CA ARG A 316 18.63 -40.02 -11.30
C ARG A 316 20.10 -40.15 -10.89
N LEU A 317 20.59 -39.28 -10.01
CA LEU A 317 21.97 -39.37 -9.49
C LEU A 317 22.17 -40.65 -8.68
N THR A 318 21.22 -41.00 -7.82
CA THR A 318 21.25 -42.23 -7.02
C THR A 318 21.21 -43.47 -7.91
N TRP A 319 20.42 -43.42 -8.99
CA TRP A 319 20.39 -44.46 -10.04
C TRP A 319 21.77 -44.68 -10.67
N LEU A 320 22.49 -43.61 -11.00
CA LEU A 320 23.84 -43.71 -11.55
C LEU A 320 24.84 -44.27 -10.51
N ALA A 321 24.81 -43.74 -9.29
CA ALA A 321 25.73 -44.16 -8.23
C ALA A 321 25.58 -45.66 -7.88
N THR A 322 24.35 -46.16 -7.78
CA THR A 322 24.07 -47.58 -7.47
C THR A 322 24.58 -48.55 -8.52
N ILE A 323 24.68 -48.12 -9.79
CA ILE A 323 25.24 -48.92 -10.88
C ILE A 323 26.78 -48.80 -10.89
N PHE A 324 27.31 -47.58 -10.83
CA PHE A 324 28.74 -47.33 -11.04
C PHE A 324 29.63 -47.65 -9.82
N ILE A 325 29.15 -47.49 -8.58
CA ILE A 325 29.99 -47.74 -7.39
C ILE A 325 30.44 -49.20 -7.30
N PRO A 326 29.56 -50.22 -7.41
CA PRO A 326 29.97 -51.62 -7.39
C PRO A 326 30.85 -52.01 -8.58
N LEU A 327 30.55 -51.47 -9.76
CA LEU A 327 31.35 -51.67 -10.98
C LEU A 327 32.78 -51.15 -10.80
N SER A 328 32.92 -49.92 -10.31
CA SER A 328 34.22 -49.28 -10.05
C SER A 328 35.03 -50.04 -8.99
N PHE A 329 34.37 -50.58 -7.96
CA PHE A 329 35.04 -51.41 -6.96
C PHE A 329 35.65 -52.68 -7.56
N ILE A 330 34.91 -53.37 -8.43
CA ILE A 330 35.42 -54.57 -9.12
C ILE A 330 36.59 -54.20 -10.02
N THR A 331 36.46 -53.14 -10.82
CA THR A 331 37.57 -52.70 -11.67
C THR A 331 38.81 -52.33 -10.87
N GLY A 332 38.64 -51.68 -9.70
CA GLY A 332 39.76 -51.36 -8.81
C GLY A 332 40.42 -52.60 -8.20
N LEU A 333 39.62 -53.57 -7.74
CA LEU A 333 40.11 -54.81 -7.14
C LEU A 333 40.96 -55.62 -8.13
N PHE A 334 40.51 -55.75 -9.37
CA PHE A 334 41.26 -56.45 -10.43
C PHE A 334 42.40 -55.62 -11.04
N SER A 335 42.39 -54.30 -10.88
CA SER A 335 43.49 -53.42 -11.31
C SER A 335 44.71 -53.49 -10.38
N MET A 336 44.56 -53.97 -9.14
CA MET A 336 45.64 -54.02 -8.15
C MET A 336 46.50 -55.30 -8.24
N GLN A 337 46.39 -56.06 -9.33
CA GLN A 337 47.00 -57.37 -9.44
C GLN A 337 48.47 -57.26 -9.91
N GLU A 338 49.42 -57.66 -9.05
CA GLU A 338 50.87 -57.44 -9.23
C GLU A 338 51.51 -58.32 -10.34
N ASP A 339 50.84 -59.38 -10.79
CA ASP A 339 51.44 -60.46 -11.58
C ASP A 339 50.99 -60.43 -13.06
N ILE A 340 51.69 -59.65 -13.89
CA ILE A 340 51.38 -59.41 -15.31
C ILE A 340 51.47 -60.72 -16.14
N GLY A 341 52.21 -61.74 -15.68
CA GLY A 341 52.41 -63.02 -16.38
C GLY A 341 51.19 -63.96 -16.42
N LYS A 342 50.19 -63.77 -15.54
CA LYS A 342 48.96 -64.60 -15.48
C LYS A 342 47.74 -63.94 -16.16
N LEU A 343 47.95 -62.86 -16.90
CA LEU A 343 46.90 -61.98 -17.43
C LEU A 343 45.77 -62.69 -18.18
N ARG A 344 46.07 -63.75 -18.95
CA ARG A 344 45.05 -64.49 -19.72
C ARG A 344 44.03 -65.22 -18.84
N VAL A 345 44.46 -65.78 -17.71
CA VAL A 345 43.57 -66.50 -16.78
C VAL A 345 42.80 -65.50 -15.93
N THR A 346 43.46 -64.43 -15.46
CA THR A 346 42.82 -63.36 -14.70
C THR A 346 41.74 -62.62 -15.50
N PHE A 347 41.93 -62.41 -16.81
CA PHE A 347 40.91 -61.80 -17.68
C PHE A 347 39.62 -62.63 -17.74
N GLY A 348 39.74 -63.97 -17.71
CA GLY A 348 38.59 -64.87 -17.63
C GLY A 348 37.82 -64.69 -16.32
N TRP A 349 38.53 -64.68 -15.19
CA TRP A 349 37.94 -64.46 -13.86
C TRP A 349 37.32 -63.07 -13.70
N TYR A 350 37.90 -62.04 -14.32
CA TYR A 350 37.31 -60.70 -14.36
C TYR A 350 35.92 -60.73 -15.00
N PHE A 351 35.76 -61.33 -16.19
CA PHE A 351 34.44 -61.45 -16.82
C PHE A 351 33.48 -62.33 -16.01
N THR A 352 33.98 -63.42 -15.42
CA THR A 352 33.19 -64.31 -14.56
C THR A 352 32.67 -63.62 -13.29
N CYS A 353 33.39 -62.64 -12.73
CA CYS A 353 32.95 -61.88 -11.55
C CYS A 353 32.17 -60.60 -11.93
N ALA A 354 32.54 -59.92 -13.01
CA ALA A 354 31.90 -58.68 -13.43
C ALA A 354 30.46 -58.92 -13.91
N ILE A 355 30.22 -59.96 -14.72
CA ILE A 355 28.89 -60.28 -15.25
C ILE A 355 27.85 -60.51 -14.13
N PRO A 356 28.05 -61.41 -13.14
CA PRO A 356 27.06 -61.62 -12.09
C PRO A 356 26.84 -60.38 -11.22
N VAL A 357 27.86 -59.54 -11.00
CA VAL A 357 27.66 -58.29 -10.26
C VAL A 357 26.92 -57.24 -11.08
N THR A 358 27.13 -57.18 -12.40
CA THR A 358 26.30 -56.32 -13.28
C THR A 358 24.84 -56.78 -13.29
N VAL A 359 24.60 -58.09 -13.30
CA VAL A 359 23.25 -58.67 -13.24
C VAL A 359 22.62 -58.42 -11.87
N MET A 360 23.37 -58.57 -10.78
CA MET A 360 22.89 -58.32 -9.43
C MET A 360 22.51 -56.84 -9.22
N THR A 361 23.36 -55.92 -9.66
CA THR A 361 23.07 -54.48 -9.60
C THR A 361 21.87 -54.10 -10.46
N LEU A 362 21.76 -54.62 -11.69
CA LEU A 362 20.57 -54.46 -12.54
C LEU A 362 19.30 -55.08 -11.92
N SER A 363 19.43 -56.19 -11.20
CA SER A 363 18.30 -56.84 -10.52
C SER A 363 17.78 -55.97 -9.37
N VAL A 364 18.68 -55.42 -8.56
CA VAL A 364 18.34 -54.45 -7.50
C VAL A 364 17.67 -53.21 -8.10
N VAL A 365 18.16 -52.74 -9.24
CA VAL A 365 17.58 -51.63 -10.00
C VAL A 365 16.14 -51.93 -10.43
N ILE A 366 15.90 -53.07 -11.07
CA ILE A 366 14.58 -53.44 -11.55
C ILE A 366 13.60 -53.61 -10.39
N ILE A 367 14.03 -54.25 -9.29
CA ILE A 367 13.21 -54.44 -8.09
C ILE A 367 12.86 -53.10 -7.45
N ALA A 368 13.81 -52.19 -7.32
CA ALA A 368 13.57 -50.86 -6.74
C ALA A 368 12.59 -50.05 -7.60
N LYS A 369 12.73 -50.08 -8.94
CA LYS A 369 11.73 -49.46 -9.85
C LYS A 369 10.35 -50.09 -9.72
N TYR A 370 10.27 -51.42 -9.63
CA TYR A 370 9.00 -52.13 -9.52
C TYR A 370 8.29 -51.81 -8.20
N GLN A 371 9.04 -51.72 -7.09
CA GLN A 371 8.53 -51.31 -5.77
C GLN A 371 8.01 -49.87 -5.78
N LEU A 372 8.73 -48.94 -6.40
CA LEU A 372 8.31 -47.54 -6.55
C LEU A 372 7.06 -47.40 -7.42
N GLY A 373 7.00 -48.11 -8.56
CA GLY A 373 5.82 -48.12 -9.45
C GLY A 373 4.57 -48.69 -8.79
N ARG A 374 4.71 -49.75 -7.96
CA ARG A 374 3.60 -50.35 -7.22
C ARG A 374 3.03 -49.43 -6.15
N LYS A 375 3.88 -48.66 -5.45
CA LYS A 375 3.44 -47.68 -4.45
C LYS A 375 2.75 -46.47 -5.07
N GLY A 376 3.21 -45.98 -6.23
CA GLY A 376 2.55 -44.89 -6.96
C GLY A 376 1.15 -45.26 -7.47
N GLY A 377 0.95 -46.52 -7.88
CA GLY A 377 -0.36 -47.03 -8.31
C GLY A 377 -1.38 -47.23 -7.19
N LEU A 378 -0.94 -47.50 -5.95
CA LEU A 378 -1.84 -47.60 -4.80
C LEU A 378 -2.35 -46.23 -4.34
N ASN A 379 -1.48 -45.21 -4.26
CA ASN A 379 -1.89 -43.87 -3.82
C ASN A 379 -2.90 -43.19 -4.76
N LYS A 380 -2.89 -43.54 -6.06
CA LYS A 380 -3.84 -43.00 -7.04
C LYS A 380 -5.26 -43.62 -6.92
N LYS A 381 -5.39 -44.79 -6.27
CA LYS A 381 -6.69 -45.45 -6.03
C LYS A 381 -7.36 -45.06 -4.71
N THR A 382 -6.64 -44.41 -3.80
CA THR A 382 -7.16 -43.97 -2.50
C THR A 382 -7.50 -42.48 -2.43
N SER A 383 -7.28 -41.73 -3.51
CA SER A 383 -7.58 -40.29 -3.62
C SER A 383 -8.68 -39.96 -4.64
N ALA A 384 -9.36 -40.98 -5.16
CA ALA A 384 -10.65 -40.88 -5.85
C ALA A 384 -11.70 -41.53 -4.94
#